data_AF-A0A2A2RTV6-F1
#
_entry.id   AF-A0A2A2RTV6-F1
#
_cell.length_a   1.000
_cell.length_b   1.000
_cell.length_c   1.000
_cell.angle_alpha   90.00
_cell.angle_beta   90.00
_cell.angle_gamma   90.00
#
_symmetry.space_group_name_H-M   'P 1'
#
loop_
_entity.id
_entity.type
_entity.pdbx_description
1 polymer ?
#
loop_
_entity_poly.entity_id
_entity_poly.type
_entity_poly.pdbx_seq_one_letter_code
_entity_poly.pdbx_strand_id
1 'polypeptide(L)'
;MTIPPDSLTERLRAWRVSPPADPAFRPQVWARLRRSAHVTWADYLRPHAVAWLFAAVTIFGVAAYTGRTAATMRARADRAALVSTYLVELDPRLQAGLFRVQP
;
A
#
# COMPACT_ATOMS: atom_id res chain seq x y z
N MET A 1 28.32 10.20 -15.36
CA MET A 1 27.69 9.04 -14.69
C MET A 1 28.45 7.80 -15.14
N THR A 2 29.43 7.37 -14.36
CA THR A 2 30.32 6.25 -14.72
C THR A 2 29.70 4.94 -14.24
N ILE A 3 29.31 4.08 -15.17
CA ILE A 3 28.79 2.73 -14.87
C ILE A 3 29.93 1.93 -14.20
N PRO A 4 29.71 1.31 -13.02
CA PRO A 4 30.74 0.50 -12.38
C PRO A 4 31.20 -0.62 -13.33
N PRO A 5 32.50 -0.95 -13.38
CA PRO A 5 32.97 -2.04 -14.24
C PRO A 5 32.31 -3.36 -13.83
N ASP A 6 31.66 -3.99 -14.80
CA ASP A 6 30.88 -5.21 -14.60
C ASP A 6 31.82 -6.37 -14.18
N SER A 7 31.69 -6.84 -12.94
CA SER A 7 32.59 -7.86 -12.34
C SER A 7 32.61 -9.21 -13.07
N LEU A 8 31.60 -9.44 -13.92
CA LEU A 8 31.50 -10.58 -14.81
C LEU A 8 32.42 -10.41 -16.03
N THR A 9 32.42 -9.22 -16.64
CA THR A 9 33.24 -8.89 -17.82
C THR A 9 34.74 -8.97 -17.49
N GLU A 10 35.11 -8.56 -16.28
CA GLU A 10 36.49 -8.65 -15.81
C GLU A 10 36.95 -10.10 -15.59
N ARG A 11 36.08 -10.95 -15.00
CA ARG A 11 36.34 -12.39 -14.85
C ARG A 11 36.44 -13.14 -16.19
N LEU A 12 35.56 -12.82 -17.14
CA LEU A 12 35.60 -13.42 -18.49
C LEU A 12 36.86 -13.01 -19.26
N ARG A 13 37.31 -11.76 -19.09
CA ARG A 13 38.56 -11.26 -19.66
C ARG A 13 39.78 -11.94 -19.03
N ALA A 14 39.77 -12.14 -17.70
CA ALA A 14 40.81 -12.91 -17.01
C ALA A 14 40.89 -14.36 -17.50
N TRP A 15 39.75 -14.98 -17.83
CA TRP A 15 39.68 -16.33 -18.40
C TRP A 15 39.96 -16.40 -19.91
N ARG A 16 40.24 -15.26 -20.57
CA ARG A 16 40.50 -15.16 -22.02
C ARG A 16 39.49 -15.91 -22.88
N VAL A 17 38.23 -15.97 -22.43
CA VAL A 17 37.16 -16.60 -23.19
C VAL A 17 36.82 -15.67 -24.34
N SER A 18 37.42 -15.91 -25.50
CA SER A 18 36.99 -15.30 -26.76
C SER A 18 36.04 -16.30 -27.42
N PRO A 19 34.73 -16.27 -27.12
CA PRO A 19 33.81 -17.16 -27.77
C PRO A 19 33.85 -16.91 -29.29
N PRO A 20 33.84 -17.96 -30.13
CA PRO A 20 33.75 -17.77 -31.55
C PRO A 20 32.48 -16.96 -31.87
N ALA A 21 32.61 -15.98 -32.75
CA ALA A 21 31.50 -15.13 -33.14
C ALA A 21 30.44 -15.99 -33.85
N ASP A 22 29.35 -16.31 -33.15
CA ASP A 22 28.22 -17.01 -33.73
C ASP A 22 27.38 -16.01 -34.56
N PRO A 23 27.31 -16.15 -35.90
CA PRO A 23 26.49 -15.27 -36.74
C PRO A 23 24.99 -15.37 -36.41
N ALA A 24 24.55 -16.49 -35.81
CA ALA A 24 23.18 -16.68 -35.37
C ALA A 24 22.89 -16.09 -33.98
N PHE A 25 23.89 -15.56 -33.27
CA PHE A 25 23.73 -14.98 -31.95
C PHE A 25 22.69 -13.85 -31.93
N ARG A 26 22.84 -12.86 -32.83
CA ARG A 26 21.90 -11.73 -32.94
C ARG A 26 20.46 -12.19 -33.24
N PRO A 27 20.19 -12.98 -34.30
CA PRO A 27 18.83 -13.40 -34.59
C PRO A 27 18.22 -14.26 -33.47
N GLN A 28 19.01 -15.09 -32.79
CA GLN A 28 18.54 -15.87 -31.64
C GLN A 28 18.17 -14.99 -30.44
N VAL A 29 18.99 -13.99 -30.11
CA VAL A 29 18.68 -13.02 -29.04
C VAL A 29 17.39 -12.27 -29.35
N TRP A 30 17.24 -11.76 -30.58
CA TRP A 30 16.01 -11.07 -30.99
C TRP A 30 14.78 -11.98 -31.05
N ALA A 31 14.94 -13.26 -31.40
CA ALA A 31 13.86 -14.24 -31.33
C ALA A 31 13.41 -14.48 -29.89
N ARG A 32 14.35 -14.59 -28.94
CA ARG A 32 14.04 -14.72 -27.51
C ARG A 32 13.38 -13.47 -26.95
N LEU A 33 13.89 -12.28 -27.28
CA LEU A 33 13.33 -11.01 -26.81
C LEU A 33 11.90 -10.78 -27.32
N ARG A 34 11.64 -11.10 -28.60
CA ARG A 34 10.28 -11.06 -29.16
C ARG A 34 9.33 -12.04 -28.48
N ARG A 35 9.81 -13.24 -28.11
CA ARG A 35 9.01 -14.21 -27.36
C ARG A 35 8.62 -13.68 -25.98
N SER A 36 9.53 -12.98 -25.30
CA SER A 36 9.25 -12.32 -24.01
C SER A 36 8.37 -11.07 -24.14
N ALA A 37 8.31 -10.44 -25.31
CA ALA A 37 7.46 -9.28 -25.56
C ALA A 37 5.95 -9.60 -25.57
N HIS A 38 5.59 -10.90 -25.59
CA HIS A 38 4.21 -11.36 -25.55
C HIS A 38 3.71 -11.71 -24.14
N VAL A 39 4.48 -11.46 -23.08
CA VAL A 39 4.01 -11.63 -21.70
C VAL A 39 2.94 -10.57 -21.44
N THR A 40 1.72 -11.01 -21.18
CA THR A 40 0.60 -10.13 -20.88
C THR A 40 0.47 -9.91 -19.38
N TRP A 41 -0.17 -8.81 -18.98
CA TRP A 41 -0.51 -8.57 -17.57
C TRP A 41 -1.31 -9.73 -16.94
N ALA A 42 -2.12 -10.42 -17.73
CA ALA A 42 -2.86 -11.59 -17.29
C ALA A 42 -1.94 -12.75 -16.89
N ASP A 43 -0.81 -12.93 -17.56
CA ASP A 43 0.18 -13.97 -17.23
C ASP A 43 0.89 -13.68 -15.91
N TYR A 44 1.06 -12.41 -15.56
CA TYR A 44 1.57 -12.01 -14.25
C TYR A 44 0.50 -12.11 -13.16
N LEU A 45 -0.73 -11.69 -13.44
CA LEU A 45 -1.81 -11.65 -12.45
C LEU A 45 -2.32 -13.05 -12.09
N ARG A 46 -2.38 -14.00 -13.03
CA ARG A 46 -2.85 -15.38 -12.78
C ARG A 46 -2.14 -16.07 -11.61
N PRO A 47 -0.80 -16.12 -11.54
CA PRO A 47 -0.11 -16.73 -10.40
C PRO A 47 -0.20 -15.89 -9.13
N HIS A 48 -0.35 -14.56 -9.23
CA HIS A 48 -0.40 -13.65 -8.08
C HIS A 48 -1.83 -13.32 -7.61
N ALA A 49 -2.86 -13.87 -8.25
CA ALA A 49 -4.25 -13.52 -7.97
C ALA A 49 -4.63 -13.81 -6.51
N VAL A 50 -4.16 -14.93 -5.97
CA VAL A 50 -4.40 -15.30 -4.56
C VAL A 50 -3.70 -14.33 -3.61
N ALA A 51 -2.46 -13.92 -3.91
CA ALA A 51 -1.73 -12.96 -3.10
C ALA A 51 -2.41 -11.58 -3.12
N TRP A 52 -2.87 -11.13 -4.29
CA TRP A 52 -3.63 -9.89 -4.43
C TRP A 52 -4.99 -9.94 -3.73
N LEU A 53 -5.70 -11.07 -3.81
CA LEU A 53 -6.95 -11.26 -3.08
C LEU A 53 -6.71 -11.19 -1.56
N PHE A 54 -5.68 -11.87 -1.07
CA PHE A 54 -5.33 -11.82 0.34
C PHE A 54 -4.96 -10.41 0.80
N ALA A 55 -4.16 -9.69 0.00
CA ALA A 55 -3.82 -8.30 0.27
C ALA A 55 -5.07 -7.42 0.32
N ALA A 56 -5.98 -7.57 -0.66
CA ALA A 56 -7.23 -6.82 -0.70
C ALA A 56 -8.09 -7.08 0.55
N VAL A 57 -8.36 -8.35 0.86
CA VAL A 57 -9.16 -8.74 2.05
C VAL A 57 -8.54 -8.19 3.33
N THR A 58 -7.21 -8.23 3.45
CA THR A 58 -6.50 -7.71 4.63
C THR A 58 -6.67 -6.20 4.74
N ILE A 59 -6.42 -5.46 3.66
CA ILE A 59 -6.53 -3.99 3.63
C ILE A 59 -7.96 -3.56 3.97
N PHE A 60 -8.95 -4.13 3.27
CA PHE A 60 -10.36 -3.78 3.50
C PHE A 60 -10.84 -4.24 4.88
N GLY A 61 -10.39 -5.39 5.38
CA GLY A 61 -10.73 -5.88 6.71
C GLY A 61 -10.22 -4.95 7.82
N VAL A 62 -8.94 -4.54 7.73
CA VAL A 62 -8.34 -3.61 8.69
C VAL A 62 -9.01 -2.23 8.63
N ALA A 63 -9.26 -1.72 7.42
CA ALA A 63 -9.96 -0.44 7.24
C ALA A 63 -11.38 -0.47 7.81
N ALA A 64 -12.14 -1.55 7.54
CA ALA A 64 -13.50 -1.72 8.03
C ALA A 64 -13.53 -1.83 9.57
N TYR A 65 -12.62 -2.60 10.16
CA TYR A 65 -12.52 -2.73 11.61
C TYR A 65 -12.20 -1.40 12.28
N THR A 66 -11.18 -0.70 11.78
CA THR A 66 -10.74 0.60 12.32
C THR A 66 -11.80 1.68 12.13
N GLY A 67 -12.46 1.72 10.98
CA GLY A 67 -13.58 2.63 10.74
C GLY A 67 -14.73 2.39 11.69
N ARG A 68 -15.09 1.12 11.97
CA ARG A 68 -16.14 0.77 12.91
C ARG A 68 -15.80 1.22 14.33
N THR A 69 -14.59 0.96 14.80
CA THR A 69 -14.18 1.36 16.17
C THR A 69 -14.18 2.88 16.29
N ALA A 70 -13.62 3.61 15.32
CA ALA A 70 -13.66 5.06 15.29
C ALA A 70 -15.09 5.62 15.32
N ALA A 71 -16.00 5.06 14.50
CA ALA A 71 -17.40 5.46 14.48
C ALA A 71 -18.10 5.22 15.83
N THR A 72 -17.85 4.08 16.48
CA THR A 72 -18.44 3.78 17.79
C THR A 72 -17.93 4.72 18.89
N MET A 73 -16.64 5.06 18.87
CA MET A 73 -16.07 6.02 19.82
C MET A 73 -16.65 7.42 19.60
N ARG A 74 -16.77 7.84 18.33
CA ARG A 74 -17.38 9.10 17.95
C ARG A 74 -18.84 9.18 18.41
N ALA A 75 -19.63 8.14 18.16
CA ALA A 75 -21.03 8.08 18.57
C ALA A 75 -21.20 8.15 20.10
N ARG A 76 -20.29 7.55 20.88
CA ARG A 76 -20.28 7.66 22.35
C ARG A 76 -19.98 9.09 22.81
N ALA A 77 -18.99 9.73 22.20
CA ALA A 77 -18.63 11.12 22.49
C ALA A 77 -19.78 12.08 22.16
N ASP A 78 -20.40 11.92 20.98
CA ASP A 78 -21.52 12.77 20.55
C ASP A 78 -22.74 12.59 21.48
N ARG A 79 -23.03 11.36 21.93
CA ARG A 79 -24.07 11.11 22.93
C ARG A 79 -23.77 11.78 24.27
N ALA A 80 -22.54 11.70 24.75
CA ALA A 80 -22.15 12.34 26.01
C ALA A 80 -22.32 13.87 25.93
N ALA A 81 -21.92 14.46 24.80
CA ALA A 81 -22.13 15.89 24.55
C ALA A 81 -23.61 16.26 24.57
N LEU A 82 -24.46 15.52 23.84
CA LEU A 82 -25.91 15.78 23.80
C LEU A 82 -26.57 15.69 25.19
N VAL A 83 -26.23 14.67 25.98
CA VAL A 83 -26.76 14.53 27.35
C VAL A 83 -26.35 15.70 28.22
N SER A 84 -25.08 16.15 28.12
CA SER A 84 -24.60 17.28 28.90
C SER A 84 -25.32 18.58 28.55
N THR A 85 -25.53 18.85 27.26
CA THR A 85 -26.29 20.02 26.79
C THR A 85 -27.73 19.96 27.29
N TYR A 86 -28.38 18.80 27.15
CA TYR A 86 -29.76 18.63 27.58
C TYR A 86 -29.93 18.83 29.09
N LEU A 87 -29.02 18.29 29.91
CA LEU A 87 -29.06 18.45 31.36
C LEU A 87 -28.82 19.90 31.80
N VAL A 88 -27.93 20.64 31.13
CA VAL A 88 -27.70 22.07 31.39
C VAL A 88 -28.93 22.91 31.03
N GLU A 89 -29.64 22.54 29.96
CA GLU A 89 -30.86 23.22 29.54
C GLU A 89 -32.06 22.91 30.47
N LEU A 90 -32.14 21.68 30.99
CA LEU A 90 -33.23 21.25 31.87
C LEU A 90 -33.06 21.63 33.34
N ASP A 91 -31.83 21.73 33.86
CA ASP A 91 -31.59 21.98 35.29
C ASP A 91 -31.36 23.48 35.58
N PRO A 92 -32.35 24.18 36.15
CA PRO A 92 -32.20 25.59 36.52
C PRO A 92 -31.12 25.84 37.58
N ARG A 93 -30.69 24.82 38.34
CA ARG A 93 -29.58 24.95 39.31
C ARG A 93 -28.22 25.00 38.64
N LEU A 94 -28.03 24.28 37.52
CA LEU A 94 -26.81 24.35 36.71
C LEU A 94 -26.73 25.68 35.96
N GLN A 95 -27.85 26.19 35.45
CA GLN A 95 -27.91 27.55 34.89
C GLN A 95 -27.58 28.62 35.95
N ALA A 96 -28.15 28.53 37.15
CA ALA A 96 -27.85 29.48 38.23
C ALA A 96 -26.38 29.47 38.69
N GLY A 97 -25.72 28.30 38.61
CA GLY A 97 -24.28 28.18 38.84
C GLY A 97 -23.41 28.83 37.76
N LEU A 98 -23.81 28.72 36.49
CA LEU A 98 -23.14 29.38 35.35
C LEU A 98 -23.28 30.92 35.40
N PHE A 99 -24.46 31.44 35.75
CA PHE A 99 -24.69 32.88 35.92
C PHE A 99 -23.97 33.50 37.12
N ARG A 100 -23.57 32.70 38.12
CA ARG A 100 -22.83 33.18 39.30
C ARG A 100 -21.32 33.28 39.06
N VAL A 101 -20.79 32.62 38.02
CA VAL A 101 -19.33 32.51 37.75
C VAL A 101 -18.86 33.50 36.67
N GLN A 102 -19.76 34.19 35.97
CA GLN A 102 -19.42 35.30 35.08
C GLN A 102 -19.59 36.66 35.80
N PRO A 103 -18.51 37.47 35.97
CA PRO A 103 -18.61 38.84 36.46
C PRO A 103 -19.17 39.81 35.42
#